data_AF-A0A7S4UIH5-F1
#
_entry.id   AF-A0A7S4UIH5-F1
#
_cell.length_a   1.000
_cell.length_b   1.000
_cell.length_c   1.000
_cell.angle_alpha   90.00
_cell.angle_beta   90.00
_cell.angle_gamma   90.00
#
_symmetry.space_group_name_H-M   'P 1'
#
loop_
_entity.id
_entity.type
_entity.pdbx_description
1 polymer ?
#
loop_
_entity_poly.entity_id
_entity_poly.type
_entity_poly.pdbx_seq_one_letter_code
_entity_poly.pdbx_strand_id
1 'polypeptide(L)'
;AFVPIGTKLDVRHFKVGQECTLSMQTFDYGYQGVVKRFGHDGSMMWAGHSRWHRRPGSIGAQGQHRVYPGTAMPGVKGGDRRFFYNKPIYRIDYKHSLIYFVGRLPCDVGAYMTIEDGTFTKGKTMWSANRGYPAFPTFVATKEDQETLHLRSTEECQLVSPPLLGYLKDEGKPQSQISQTDIDDARQVKQTIAPPK
;
A
#
# COMPACT_ATOMS: atom_id res chain seq x y z
N ALA A 1 9.64 -12.53 19.19
CA ALA A 1 9.27 -13.45 18.08
C ALA A 1 10.57 -13.95 17.45
N PHE A 2 11.26 -14.87 18.12
CA PHE A 2 12.56 -15.37 17.64
C PHE A 2 12.36 -16.61 16.76
N VAL A 3 13.27 -16.77 15.81
CA VAL A 3 13.32 -17.90 14.88
C VAL A 3 14.79 -18.33 14.78
N PRO A 4 15.11 -19.64 14.72
CA PRO A 4 16.49 -20.09 14.60
C PRO A 4 17.16 -19.56 13.33
N ILE A 5 18.46 -19.28 13.41
CA ILE A 5 19.26 -18.77 12.28
C ILE A 5 19.23 -19.81 11.14
N GLY A 6 19.06 -19.34 9.90
CA GLY A 6 18.99 -20.21 8.72
C GLY A 6 17.60 -20.74 8.41
N THR A 7 16.57 -20.37 9.17
CA THR A 7 15.18 -20.73 8.85
C THR A 7 14.75 -20.08 7.55
N LYS A 8 14.19 -20.89 6.64
CA LYS A 8 13.60 -20.41 5.38
C LYS A 8 12.27 -19.71 5.66
N LEU A 9 12.12 -18.48 5.16
CA LEU A 9 10.90 -17.71 5.27
C LEU A 9 10.07 -17.88 4.00
N ASP A 10 8.86 -18.39 4.14
CA ASP A 10 7.88 -18.51 3.06
C ASP A 10 7.04 -17.22 2.99
N VAL A 11 6.53 -16.89 1.81
CA VAL A 11 5.62 -15.77 1.57
C VAL A 11 4.30 -15.93 2.34
N ARG A 12 3.92 -17.17 2.63
CA ARG A 12 2.78 -17.53 3.50
C ARG A 12 2.94 -17.08 4.96
N HIS A 13 4.08 -16.49 5.33
CA HIS A 13 4.20 -15.74 6.59
C HIS A 13 3.16 -14.62 6.68
N PHE A 14 2.85 -13.98 5.55
CA PHE A 14 1.81 -12.97 5.44
C PHE A 14 0.47 -13.60 5.06
N LYS A 15 -0.63 -13.01 5.55
CA LYS A 15 -1.99 -13.38 5.20
C LYS A 15 -2.59 -12.42 4.20
N VAL A 16 -3.41 -12.94 3.31
CA VAL A 16 -4.10 -12.10 2.33
C VAL A 16 -5.18 -11.26 3.02
N GLY A 17 -5.32 -10.00 2.61
CA GLY A 17 -6.19 -9.02 3.27
C GLY A 17 -5.59 -8.38 4.52
N GLN A 18 -4.40 -8.79 4.95
CA GLN A 18 -3.69 -8.08 6.02
C GLN A 18 -3.15 -6.74 5.54
N GLU A 19 -2.92 -5.81 6.48
CA GLU A 19 -2.30 -4.52 6.19
C GLU A 19 -0.80 -4.56 6.55
N CYS A 20 0.04 -4.07 5.66
CA CYS A 20 1.50 -4.03 5.82
C CYS A 20 2.05 -2.62 5.72
N THR A 21 3.19 -2.39 6.36
CA THR A 21 4.05 -1.23 6.12
C THR A 21 5.14 -1.61 5.13
N LEU A 22 5.25 -0.86 4.04
CA LEU A 22 6.26 -1.07 3.00
C LEU A 22 7.33 -0.01 3.12
N SER A 23 8.60 -0.40 3.14
CA SER A 23 9.75 0.51 3.14
C SER A 23 10.60 0.27 1.91
N MET A 24 10.88 1.32 1.15
CA MET A 24 11.66 1.24 -0.09
C MET A 24 12.39 2.53 -0.40
N GLN A 25 13.36 2.46 -1.30
CA GLN A 25 13.95 3.64 -1.91
C GLN A 25 13.04 4.17 -3.02
N THR A 26 12.89 5.49 -3.09
CA THR A 26 12.12 6.12 -4.16
C THR A 26 12.94 6.38 -5.41
N PHE A 27 12.28 6.51 -6.55
CA PHE A 27 12.90 6.98 -7.80
C PHE A 27 13.81 8.19 -7.54
N ASP A 28 15.03 8.15 -8.06
CA ASP A 28 15.91 9.32 -8.06
C ASP A 28 15.57 10.24 -9.23
N TYR A 29 15.30 11.51 -8.93
CA TYR A 29 15.07 12.55 -9.93
C TYR A 29 16.25 13.52 -10.05
N GLY A 30 17.32 13.36 -9.28
CA GLY A 30 18.47 14.28 -9.25
C GLY A 30 18.11 15.67 -8.71
N TYR A 31 18.88 16.69 -9.11
CA TYR A 31 18.62 18.08 -8.70
C TYR A 31 17.34 18.61 -9.37
N GLN A 32 16.38 19.02 -8.56
CA GLN A 32 15.09 19.53 -9.03
C GLN A 32 14.83 20.94 -8.53
N GLY A 33 14.27 21.77 -9.43
CA GLY A 33 13.79 23.10 -9.08
C GLY A 33 12.59 23.06 -8.13
N VAL A 34 12.28 24.20 -7.51
CA VAL A 34 11.25 24.33 -6.47
C VAL A 34 9.86 23.89 -6.95
N VAL A 35 9.53 24.19 -8.21
CA VAL A 35 8.26 23.78 -8.82
C VAL A 35 8.10 22.25 -8.82
N LYS A 36 9.09 21.49 -9.28
CA LYS A 36 8.99 20.03 -9.32
C LYS A 36 9.20 19.38 -7.95
N ARG A 37 10.04 19.97 -7.09
CA ARG A 37 10.36 19.40 -5.77
C ARG A 37 9.24 19.58 -4.75
N PHE A 38 8.69 20.79 -4.67
CA PHE A 38 7.69 21.18 -3.66
C PHE A 38 6.33 21.57 -4.23
N GLY A 39 6.16 21.60 -5.55
CA GLY A 39 4.87 21.93 -6.16
C GLY A 39 4.55 23.43 -6.15
N HIS A 40 5.55 24.33 -6.11
CA HIS A 40 5.29 25.77 -6.24
C HIS A 40 4.79 26.09 -7.65
N ASP A 41 3.82 27.00 -7.78
CA ASP A 41 3.20 27.33 -9.07
C ASP A 41 4.13 28.15 -9.99
N GLY A 42 5.10 28.87 -9.41
CA GLY A 42 5.93 29.83 -10.15
C GLY A 42 5.22 31.16 -10.37
N SER A 43 5.66 31.92 -11.37
CA SER A 43 5.12 33.24 -11.68
C SER A 43 4.34 33.20 -13.01
N MET A 44 3.37 34.11 -13.17
CA MET A 44 2.53 34.19 -14.36
C MET A 44 3.37 34.33 -15.64
N MET A 45 3.07 33.54 -16.67
CA MET A 45 3.79 33.58 -17.96
C MET A 45 3.33 34.69 -18.91
N TRP A 46 2.07 35.13 -18.80
CA TRP A 46 1.47 36.05 -19.78
C TRP A 46 1.44 37.52 -19.31
N ALA A 47 1.64 37.78 -18.01
CA ALA A 47 1.50 39.11 -17.42
C ALA A 47 2.81 39.94 -17.44
N GLY A 48 3.57 39.91 -18.54
CA GLY A 48 4.77 40.75 -18.73
C GLY A 48 5.96 40.44 -17.80
N HIS A 49 5.96 39.28 -17.15
CA HIS A 49 7.04 38.86 -16.27
C HIS A 49 8.24 38.35 -17.11
N SER A 50 9.46 38.81 -16.80
CA SER A 50 10.64 38.47 -17.61
C SER A 50 11.41 37.24 -17.08
N ARG A 51 12.24 37.41 -16.06
CA ARG A 51 13.25 36.41 -15.61
C ARG A 51 12.83 35.52 -14.43
N TRP A 52 11.54 35.47 -14.08
CA TRP A 52 11.05 34.99 -12.78
C TRP A 52 9.95 33.92 -12.84
N HIS A 53 9.68 33.36 -14.02
CA HIS A 53 8.65 32.33 -14.24
C HIS A 53 8.74 31.10 -13.31
N ARG A 54 9.95 30.64 -12.96
CA ARG A 54 10.16 29.43 -12.13
C ARG A 54 10.96 29.69 -10.85
N ARG A 55 11.03 30.96 -10.43
CA ARG A 55 11.76 31.35 -9.20
C ARG A 55 10.90 31.08 -7.95
N PRO A 56 11.53 30.84 -6.79
CA PRO A 56 10.80 30.59 -5.54
C PRO A 56 10.01 31.79 -4.99
N GLY A 57 10.30 33.01 -5.45
CA GLY A 57 9.72 34.23 -4.87
C GLY A 57 10.49 34.71 -3.63
N SER A 58 9.79 35.32 -2.69
CA SER A 58 10.36 35.77 -1.41
C SER A 58 10.54 34.59 -0.44
N ILE A 59 11.53 34.70 0.45
CA ILE A 59 11.95 33.61 1.35
C ILE A 59 11.75 33.99 2.84
N GLY A 60 11.65 35.29 3.16
CA GLY A 60 11.51 35.78 4.53
C GLY A 60 10.73 37.09 4.62
N ALA A 61 10.35 37.43 5.84
CA ALA A 61 9.61 38.63 6.19
C ALA A 61 10.38 39.48 7.23
N GLN A 62 9.98 40.74 7.41
CA GLN A 62 10.56 41.61 8.44
C GLN A 62 10.31 41.03 9.84
N GLY A 63 11.33 41.07 10.71
CA GLY A 63 11.32 40.42 12.03
C GLY A 63 11.85 38.97 12.01
N GLN A 64 11.94 38.35 10.83
CA GLN A 64 12.65 37.10 10.63
C GLN A 64 14.09 37.40 10.18
N HIS A 65 15.05 37.33 11.12
CA HIS A 65 16.45 37.68 10.86
C HIS A 65 17.29 36.57 10.21
N ARG A 66 16.68 35.41 9.88
CA ARG A 66 17.33 34.28 9.21
C ARG A 66 16.31 33.42 8.46
N VAL A 67 16.76 32.67 7.46
CA VAL A 67 15.92 31.62 6.86
C VAL A 67 15.70 30.51 7.89
N TYR A 68 14.45 30.12 8.11
CA TYR A 68 14.15 29.05 9.06
C TYR A 68 14.56 27.68 8.49
N PRO A 69 14.99 26.73 9.34
CA PRO A 69 15.29 25.37 8.89
C PRO A 69 14.02 24.73 8.31
N GLY A 70 14.17 24.00 7.21
CA GLY A 70 13.05 23.35 6.51
C GLY A 70 12.35 24.22 5.45
N THR A 71 12.82 25.44 5.18
CA THR A 71 12.29 26.25 4.06
C THR A 71 12.46 25.53 2.71
N ALA A 72 11.39 25.53 1.92
CA ALA A 72 11.33 24.87 0.61
C ALA A 72 12.26 25.54 -0.42
N MET A 73 13.31 24.84 -0.84
CA MET A 73 14.35 25.33 -1.76
C MET A 73 14.74 24.28 -2.82
N PRO A 74 15.30 24.66 -3.98
CA PRO A 74 15.66 23.68 -5.00
C PRO A 74 16.78 22.76 -4.48
N GLY A 75 16.81 21.52 -4.96
CA GLY A 75 17.74 20.51 -4.44
C GLY A 75 17.43 19.10 -4.94
N VAL A 76 18.17 18.11 -4.43
CA VAL A 76 17.96 16.70 -4.77
C VAL A 76 16.55 16.26 -4.38
N LYS A 77 15.88 15.57 -5.30
CA LYS A 77 14.55 14.99 -5.10
C LYS A 77 14.60 13.51 -5.44
N GLY A 78 14.07 12.68 -4.54
CA GLY A 78 14.05 11.24 -4.79
C GLY A 78 15.30 10.56 -4.24
N GLY A 79 15.41 9.24 -4.46
CA GLY A 79 16.48 8.44 -3.84
C GLY A 79 16.34 8.29 -2.32
N ASP A 80 15.31 8.89 -1.72
CA ASP A 80 15.01 8.82 -0.28
C ASP A 80 14.30 7.52 0.07
N ARG A 81 14.52 7.01 1.29
CA ARG A 81 13.74 5.90 1.86
C ARG A 81 12.36 6.41 2.29
N ARG A 82 11.29 5.84 1.71
CA ARG A 82 9.90 6.16 2.05
C ARG A 82 9.17 4.94 2.60
N PHE A 83 8.25 5.23 3.52
CA PHE A 83 7.36 4.26 4.14
C PHE A 83 5.93 4.45 3.65
N PHE A 84 5.29 3.36 3.25
CA PHE A 84 3.87 3.31 2.91
C PHE A 84 3.16 2.47 3.95
N TYR A 85 2.46 3.14 4.85
CA TYR A 85 1.72 2.50 5.93
C TYR A 85 0.40 1.92 5.45
N ASN A 86 -0.01 0.83 6.10
CA ASN A 86 -1.33 0.21 5.99
C ASN A 86 -1.73 -0.12 4.55
N LYS A 87 -0.80 -0.68 3.78
CA LYS A 87 -1.07 -1.19 2.44
C LYS A 87 -1.66 -2.60 2.53
N PRO A 88 -2.89 -2.84 2.02
CA PRO A 88 -3.49 -4.16 2.07
C PRO A 88 -2.84 -5.10 1.05
N ILE A 89 -2.64 -6.36 1.46
CA ILE A 89 -2.25 -7.45 0.55
C ILE A 89 -3.48 -7.91 -0.23
N TYR A 90 -3.39 -7.87 -1.56
CA TYR A 90 -4.48 -8.27 -2.46
C TYR A 90 -4.42 -9.75 -2.81
N ARG A 91 -3.24 -10.24 -3.20
CA ARG A 91 -3.03 -11.63 -3.62
C ARG A 91 -1.65 -12.09 -3.21
N ILE A 92 -1.52 -13.36 -2.88
CA ILE A 92 -0.24 -14.04 -2.65
C ILE A 92 -0.16 -15.23 -3.60
N ASP A 93 0.96 -15.36 -4.32
CA ASP A 93 1.34 -16.57 -5.03
C ASP A 93 2.55 -17.17 -4.32
N TYR A 94 2.30 -18.25 -3.58
CA TYR A 94 3.34 -18.87 -2.76
C TYR A 94 4.27 -19.80 -3.56
N LYS A 95 3.91 -20.18 -4.79
CA LYS A 95 4.77 -20.99 -5.66
C LYS A 95 5.91 -20.15 -6.22
N HIS A 96 5.60 -18.96 -6.73
CA HIS A 96 6.59 -18.01 -7.27
C HIS A 96 7.12 -17.02 -6.23
N SER A 97 6.66 -17.13 -4.99
CA SER A 97 7.00 -16.20 -3.90
C SER A 97 6.68 -14.74 -4.24
N LEU A 98 5.47 -14.48 -4.78
CA LEU A 98 5.01 -13.16 -5.17
C LEU A 98 3.91 -12.64 -4.23
N ILE A 99 3.99 -11.35 -3.91
CA ILE A 99 2.96 -10.62 -3.15
C ILE A 99 2.46 -9.47 -4.01
N TYR A 100 1.13 -9.37 -4.13
CA TYR A 100 0.47 -8.31 -4.89
C TYR A 100 -0.13 -7.29 -3.91
N PHE A 101 0.27 -6.04 -4.05
CA PHE A 101 -0.31 -4.90 -3.34
C PHE A 101 -1.23 -4.11 -4.25
N VAL A 102 -2.22 -3.44 -3.66
CA VAL A 102 -3.10 -2.53 -4.41
C VAL A 102 -2.42 -1.19 -4.63
N GLY A 103 -2.32 -0.80 -5.90
CA GLY A 103 -1.82 0.50 -6.33
C GLY A 103 -0.35 0.49 -6.75
N ARG A 104 0.12 1.67 -7.19
CA ARG A 104 1.48 1.86 -7.67
C ARG A 104 2.40 2.36 -6.55
N LEU A 105 3.63 1.90 -6.58
CA LEU A 105 4.70 2.34 -5.68
C LEU A 105 5.75 3.12 -6.48
N PRO A 106 6.29 4.23 -5.94
CA PRO A 106 7.26 5.07 -6.64
C PRO A 106 8.68 4.52 -6.49
N CYS A 107 8.95 3.37 -7.08
CA CYS A 107 10.19 2.63 -6.95
C CYS A 107 10.57 1.96 -8.29
N ASP A 108 11.87 1.84 -8.53
CA ASP A 108 12.40 1.14 -9.70
C ASP A 108 12.19 -0.38 -9.60
N VAL A 109 11.97 -1.02 -10.75
CA VAL A 109 11.83 -2.47 -10.81
C VAL A 109 13.20 -3.11 -10.49
N GLY A 110 13.21 -4.03 -9.54
CA GLY A 110 14.43 -4.71 -9.06
C GLY A 110 15.02 -4.13 -7.76
N ALA A 111 14.49 -3.01 -7.27
CA ALA A 111 14.89 -2.48 -5.97
C ALA A 111 14.32 -3.34 -4.82
N TYR A 112 15.10 -3.46 -3.75
CA TYR A 112 14.68 -4.18 -2.54
C TYR A 112 13.65 -3.38 -1.75
N MET A 113 12.68 -4.09 -1.19
CA MET A 113 11.63 -3.55 -0.34
C MET A 113 11.57 -4.33 0.96
N THR A 114 11.48 -3.63 2.08
CA THR A 114 11.18 -4.23 3.39
C THR A 114 9.67 -4.22 3.60
N ILE A 115 9.11 -5.37 3.97
CA ILE A 115 7.69 -5.53 4.29
C ILE A 115 7.60 -5.84 5.78
N GLU A 116 6.82 -5.04 6.50
CA GLU A 116 6.54 -5.21 7.91
C GLU A 116 5.03 -5.34 8.11
N ASP A 117 4.61 -6.06 9.15
CA ASP A 117 3.19 -6.12 9.52
C ASP A 117 2.70 -4.75 10.02
N GLY A 118 1.49 -4.37 9.60
CA GLY A 118 0.78 -3.26 10.20
C GLY A 118 0.36 -3.62 11.62
N THR A 119 0.72 -2.79 12.60
CA THR A 119 0.39 -3.04 14.01
C THR A 119 -1.04 -2.60 14.35
N PHE A 120 -1.42 -1.40 13.90
CA PHE A 120 -2.68 -0.77 14.25
C PHE A 120 -3.23 0.09 13.10
N THR A 121 -4.54 0.02 12.91
CA THR A 121 -5.26 0.82 11.93
C THR A 121 -6.56 1.31 12.52
N LYS A 122 -6.80 2.63 12.48
CA LYS A 122 -8.01 3.28 13.01
C LYS A 122 -8.35 2.86 14.45
N GLY A 123 -7.32 2.80 15.30
CA GLY A 123 -7.45 2.44 16.73
C GLY A 123 -7.71 0.95 16.99
N LYS A 124 -7.67 0.09 15.97
CA LYS A 124 -7.84 -1.36 16.11
C LYS A 124 -6.53 -2.07 15.81
N THR A 125 -6.18 -3.05 16.62
CA THR A 125 -5.05 -3.94 16.37
C THR A 125 -5.31 -4.76 15.11
N MET A 126 -4.26 -4.96 14.31
CA MET A 126 -4.36 -5.76 13.08
C MET A 126 -4.70 -7.22 13.39
N TRP A 127 -3.92 -7.83 14.29
CA TRP A 127 -4.08 -9.20 14.74
C TRP A 127 -5.03 -9.27 15.94
N SER A 128 -6.20 -9.89 15.75
CA SER A 128 -7.26 -10.01 16.77
C SER A 128 -8.20 -11.15 16.44
N ALA A 129 -8.97 -11.64 17.42
CA ALA A 129 -9.93 -12.73 17.21
C ALA A 129 -10.93 -12.47 16.06
N ASN A 130 -11.30 -11.20 15.83
CA ASN A 130 -12.26 -10.81 14.79
C ASN A 130 -11.69 -10.84 13.37
N ARG A 131 -10.37 -10.65 13.21
CA ARG A 131 -9.68 -10.60 11.90
C ARG A 131 -8.85 -11.85 11.62
N GLY A 132 -8.50 -12.61 12.65
CA GLY A 132 -7.57 -13.72 12.63
C GLY A 132 -6.21 -13.37 13.24
N TYR A 133 -5.43 -14.40 13.52
CA TYR A 133 -4.07 -14.32 14.07
C TYR A 133 -3.01 -14.59 13.00
N PRO A 134 -1.78 -14.07 13.13
CA PRO A 134 -0.70 -14.36 12.18
C PRO A 134 -0.16 -15.79 12.38
N ALA A 135 0.61 -16.27 11.41
CA ALA A 135 1.45 -17.45 11.61
C ALA A 135 2.66 -17.06 12.47
N PHE A 136 2.49 -17.15 13.79
CA PHE A 136 3.50 -16.73 14.77
C PHE A 136 4.38 -17.92 15.21
N PRO A 137 5.72 -17.77 15.29
CA PRO A 137 6.52 -16.59 14.90
C PRO A 137 6.63 -16.39 13.39
N THR A 138 6.67 -17.48 12.61
CA THR A 138 6.67 -17.49 11.15
C THR A 138 5.88 -18.69 10.62
N PHE A 139 5.51 -18.68 9.34
CA PHE A 139 4.88 -19.83 8.70
C PHE A 139 5.88 -20.98 8.54
N VAL A 140 5.47 -22.19 8.93
CA VAL A 140 6.24 -23.43 8.75
C VAL A 140 5.45 -24.33 7.82
N ALA A 141 5.98 -24.58 6.63
CA ALA A 141 5.35 -25.48 5.67
C ALA A 141 5.37 -26.92 6.19
N THR A 142 4.28 -27.67 5.94
CA THR A 142 4.26 -29.12 6.18
C THR A 142 5.28 -29.81 5.26
N LYS A 143 5.79 -30.98 5.68
CA LYS A 143 6.77 -31.73 4.87
C LYS A 143 6.22 -32.04 3.49
N GLU A 144 4.95 -32.44 3.43
CA GLU A 144 4.21 -32.72 2.21
C GLU A 144 4.11 -31.48 1.30
N ASP A 145 3.83 -30.29 1.86
CA ASP A 145 3.78 -29.06 1.07
C ASP A 145 5.13 -28.70 0.45
N GLN A 146 6.24 -28.93 1.17
CA GLN A 146 7.58 -28.63 0.67
C GLN A 146 7.96 -29.52 -0.50
N GLU A 147 7.62 -30.81 -0.41
CA GLU A 147 7.88 -31.78 -1.46
C GLU A 147 6.96 -31.58 -2.66
N THR A 148 5.69 -31.24 -2.46
CA THR A 148 4.69 -31.16 -3.55
C THR A 148 4.61 -29.82 -4.26
N LEU A 149 5.22 -28.75 -3.73
CA LEU A 149 5.14 -27.40 -4.30
C LEU A 149 5.47 -27.33 -5.80
N HIS A 150 6.45 -28.11 -6.24
CA HIS A 150 6.88 -28.14 -7.64
C HIS A 150 5.85 -28.80 -8.59
N LEU A 151 5.02 -29.72 -8.06
CA LEU A 151 3.98 -30.44 -8.80
C LEU A 151 2.69 -29.62 -8.94
N ARG A 152 2.38 -28.76 -7.96
CA ARG A 152 1.16 -27.94 -7.98
C ARG A 152 1.16 -26.96 -9.15
N SER A 153 -0.01 -26.68 -9.71
CA SER A 153 -0.12 -25.64 -10.74
C SER A 153 0.01 -24.24 -10.14
N THR A 154 0.32 -23.24 -10.97
CA THR A 154 0.41 -21.83 -10.52
C THR A 154 -0.93 -21.29 -10.02
N GLU A 155 -2.04 -21.80 -10.54
CA GLU A 155 -3.39 -21.33 -10.22
C GLU A 155 -3.85 -21.84 -8.85
N GLU A 156 -3.53 -23.09 -8.52
CA GLU A 156 -3.77 -23.69 -7.20
C GLU A 156 -3.01 -22.98 -6.07
N CYS A 157 -1.89 -22.33 -6.40
CA CYS A 157 -1.03 -21.68 -5.44
C CYS A 157 -1.37 -20.20 -5.18
N GLN A 158 -2.55 -19.74 -5.60
CA GLN A 158 -2.99 -18.36 -5.41
C GLN A 158 -3.92 -18.23 -4.22
N LEU A 159 -3.63 -17.27 -3.36
CA LEU A 159 -4.48 -16.85 -2.26
C LEU A 159 -4.94 -15.42 -2.53
N VAL A 160 -6.25 -15.17 -2.55
CA VAL A 160 -6.85 -13.86 -2.90
C VAL A 160 -7.56 -13.25 -1.69
N SER A 161 -7.49 -11.92 -1.55
CA SER A 161 -8.10 -11.20 -0.44
C SER A 161 -9.62 -11.23 -0.54
N PRO A 162 -10.33 -11.11 0.59
CA PRO A 162 -11.72 -10.63 0.53
C PRO A 162 -11.77 -9.27 -0.20
N PRO A 163 -12.93 -8.88 -0.75
CA PRO A 163 -13.08 -7.61 -1.42
C PRO A 163 -12.79 -6.44 -0.47
N LEU A 164 -11.93 -5.50 -0.91
CA LEU A 164 -11.52 -4.34 -0.11
C LEU A 164 -12.61 -3.26 -0.03
N LEU A 165 -13.52 -3.24 -1.00
CA LEU A 165 -14.66 -2.34 -1.07
C LEU A 165 -15.95 -3.16 -0.97
N GLY A 166 -16.93 -2.63 -0.25
CA GLY A 166 -18.25 -3.26 -0.09
C GLY A 166 -19.27 -2.86 -1.16
N TYR A 167 -18.88 -2.06 -2.16
CA TYR A 167 -19.75 -1.55 -3.22
C TYR A 167 -18.92 -1.29 -4.48
N LEU A 168 -19.60 -1.16 -5.63
CA LEU A 168 -18.94 -0.80 -6.89
C LEU A 168 -18.53 0.68 -6.87
N LYS A 169 -17.23 0.94 -7.04
CA LYS A 169 -16.69 2.30 -6.88
C LYS A 169 -17.30 3.32 -7.84
N ASP A 170 -17.69 2.89 -9.04
CA ASP A 170 -18.17 3.76 -10.11
C ASP A 170 -19.58 4.30 -9.85
N GLU A 171 -20.44 3.52 -9.19
CA GLU A 171 -21.83 3.91 -8.89
C GLU A 171 -22.00 4.55 -7.50
N GLY A 172 -21.01 4.39 -6.62
CA GLY A 172 -21.10 4.84 -5.24
C GLY A 172 -21.83 3.84 -4.34
N LYS A 173 -22.18 4.29 -3.13
CA LYS A 173 -22.84 3.41 -2.14
C LYS A 173 -24.30 3.20 -2.51
N PRO A 174 -24.90 2.05 -2.15
CA PRO A 174 -26.33 1.78 -2.38
C PRO A 174 -27.23 2.88 -1.80
N GLN A 175 -26.88 3.40 -0.62
CA GLN A 175 -27.63 4.48 0.06
C GLN A 175 -27.62 5.84 -0.69
N SER A 176 -26.67 6.05 -1.59
CA SER A 176 -26.58 7.27 -2.41
C SER A 176 -27.18 7.12 -3.80
N GLN A 177 -27.57 5.91 -4.19
CA GLN A 177 -28.16 5.64 -5.50
C GLN A 177 -29.65 6.02 -5.50
N ILE A 178 -30.14 6.44 -6.67
CA ILE A 178 -31.56 6.79 -6.85
C ILE A 178 -32.45 5.54 -6.77
N SER A 179 -32.02 4.47 -7.43
CA SER A 179 -32.64 3.15 -7.40
C SER A 179 -31.57 2.10 -7.69
N GLN A 180 -31.79 0.89 -7.18
CA GLN A 180 -30.91 -0.26 -7.39
C GLN A 180 -31.76 -1.53 -7.52
N THR A 181 -31.21 -2.54 -8.19
CA THR A 181 -31.80 -3.87 -8.28
C THR A 181 -30.91 -4.86 -7.55
N ASP A 182 -31.39 -5.42 -6.45
CA ASP A 182 -30.64 -6.31 -5.58
C ASP A 182 -30.81 -7.77 -6.05
N ILE A 183 -29.83 -8.29 -6.80
CA ILE A 183 -29.76 -9.69 -7.26
C ILE A 183 -28.47 -10.31 -6.72
N ASP A 184 -28.57 -11.01 -5.58
CA ASP A 184 -27.41 -11.55 -4.83
C ASP A 184 -27.56 -13.05 -4.46
N ASP A 185 -28.18 -13.83 -5.35
CA ASP A 185 -28.57 -15.23 -5.11
C ASP A 185 -27.46 -16.13 -4.54
N ALA A 186 -26.21 -15.95 -5.01
CA ALA A 186 -25.06 -16.75 -4.59
C ALA A 186 -24.19 -16.07 -3.50
N ARG A 187 -24.33 -14.77 -3.27
CA ARG A 187 -23.43 -14.00 -2.38
C ARG A 187 -23.92 -13.98 -0.95
N GLN A 188 -25.21 -13.70 -0.72
CA GLN A 188 -25.80 -13.65 0.61
C GLN A 188 -27.31 -13.94 0.56
N VAL A 189 -27.73 -15.08 1.10
CA VAL A 189 -29.13 -15.29 1.43
C VAL A 189 -29.33 -14.84 2.86
N LYS A 190 -29.79 -13.60 3.05
CA LYS A 190 -30.14 -13.05 4.37
C LYS A 190 -31.51 -13.59 4.83
N GLN A 191 -31.77 -14.89 4.68
CA GLN A 191 -32.96 -15.53 5.21
C GLN A 191 -32.68 -15.92 6.66
N THR A 192 -33.35 -15.24 7.58
CA THR A 192 -33.20 -15.44 9.04
C THR A 192 -33.88 -16.72 9.52
N ILE A 193 -34.83 -17.27 8.77
CA ILE A 193 -35.53 -18.52 9.07
C ILE A 193 -35.51 -19.36 7.80
N ALA A 194 -34.79 -20.48 7.84
CA ALA A 194 -34.83 -21.45 6.76
C ALA A 194 -36.23 -22.09 6.72
N PRO A 195 -36.82 -22.29 5.52
CA PRO A 195 -38.08 -23.02 5.40
C PRO A 195 -37.93 -24.45 5.96
N PRO A 196 -39.02 -25.06 6.46
CA PRO A 196 -39.00 -26.46 6.86
C PRO A 196 -38.58 -27.32 5.67
N LYS A 197 -37.85 -28.40 5.98
CA LYS A 197 -37.32 -29.35 5.00
C LYS A 197 -38.43 -30.12 4.29
#